data_AF-A0A527G303-F1
#
_entry.id   AF-A0A527G303-F1
#
_cell.length_a   1.000
_cell.length_b   1.000
_cell.length_c   1.000
_cell.angle_alpha   90.00
_cell.angle_beta   90.00
_cell.angle_gamma   90.00
#
_symmetry.space_group_name_H-M   'P 1'
#
loop_
_entity.id
_entity.type
_entity.pdbx_description
1 polymer ?
#
loop_
_entity_poly.entity_id
_entity_poly.type
_entity_poly.pdbx_seq_one_letter_code
_entity_poly.pdbx_strand_id
1 'polypeptide(L)'
;DDGPLNGTSNILDVLEAEQVPATLFMVGMHAQASAANRALVQRARQLPLVTLGNHSYSHAYNHYRHFYGDTEGVVADMVRANAVLGLKPVVHARLPGRDVFRLPSMSKNDTSL
;
A
#
# COMPACT_ATOMS: atom_id res chain seq x y z
N ASP A 1 -4.03 -2.49 -5.37
CA ASP A 1 -3.33 -1.29 -4.88
C ASP A 1 -4.38 -0.24 -4.48
N ASP A 2 -3.95 0.93 -4.01
CA ASP A 2 -4.77 2.12 -3.71
C ASP A 2 -5.83 2.02 -2.60
N GLY A 3 -6.10 0.84 -2.04
CA GLY A 3 -7.02 0.71 -0.91
C GLY A 3 -6.51 1.42 0.37
N PRO A 4 -7.31 1.52 1.44
CA PRO A 4 -8.72 1.12 1.49
C PRO A 4 -9.64 2.18 0.88
N LEU A 5 -10.61 1.73 0.09
CA LEU A 5 -11.69 2.55 -0.47
C LEU A 5 -13.02 1.82 -0.28
N ASN A 6 -14.14 2.40 -0.72
CA ASN A 6 -15.47 1.81 -0.57
C ASN A 6 -15.56 0.35 -1.09
N GLY A 7 -14.81 0.01 -2.14
CA GLY A 7 -14.78 -1.35 -2.70
C GLY A 7 -13.97 -2.37 -1.89
N THR A 8 -13.18 -1.95 -0.89
CA THR A 8 -12.32 -2.84 -0.12
C THR A 8 -13.10 -3.86 0.71
N SER A 9 -14.29 -3.52 1.23
CA SER A 9 -15.13 -4.49 1.94
C SER A 9 -15.47 -5.69 1.07
N ASN A 10 -15.90 -5.44 -0.17
CA ASN A 10 -16.31 -6.50 -1.10
C ASN A 10 -15.13 -7.39 -1.48
N ILE A 11 -13.92 -6.80 -1.63
CA ILE A 11 -12.71 -7.59 -1.85
C ILE A 11 -12.48 -8.54 -0.67
N LEU A 12 -12.52 -8.03 0.57
CA LEU A 12 -12.32 -8.86 1.76
C LEU A 12 -13.38 -9.96 1.88
N ASP A 13 -14.65 -9.65 1.56
CA ASP A 13 -15.74 -10.63 1.55
C ASP A 13 -15.49 -11.75 0.52
N VAL A 14 -15.05 -11.41 -0.69
CA VAL A 14 -14.74 -12.40 -1.73
C VAL A 14 -13.53 -13.25 -1.36
N LEU A 15 -12.46 -12.66 -0.83
CA LEU A 15 -11.29 -13.43 -0.39
C LEU A 15 -11.69 -14.44 0.69
N GLU A 16 -12.50 -14.03 1.66
CA GLU A 16 -13.01 -14.88 2.72
C GLU A 16 -13.98 -15.96 2.21
N ALA A 17 -14.88 -15.63 1.27
CA ALA A 17 -15.81 -16.61 0.71
C ALA A 17 -15.10 -17.68 -0.14
N GLU A 18 -14.15 -17.25 -0.99
CA GLU A 18 -13.46 -18.11 -1.95
C GLU A 18 -12.20 -18.75 -1.36
N GLN A 19 -11.82 -18.39 -0.13
CA GLN A 19 -10.60 -18.86 0.54
C GLN A 19 -9.33 -18.61 -0.28
N VAL A 20 -9.25 -17.47 -0.97
CA VAL A 20 -8.13 -17.10 -1.83
C VAL A 20 -7.25 -16.05 -1.12
N PRO A 21 -5.93 -16.27 -1.00
CA PRO A 21 -5.04 -15.28 -0.43
C PRO A 21 -4.75 -14.14 -1.41
N ALA A 22 -4.55 -12.93 -0.90
CA ALA A 22 -4.16 -11.76 -1.69
C ALA A 22 -3.23 -10.82 -0.94
N THR A 23 -2.52 -10.00 -1.70
CA THR A 23 -1.73 -8.88 -1.17
C THR A 23 -2.41 -7.57 -1.49
N LEU A 24 -2.66 -6.74 -0.48
CA LEU A 24 -3.25 -5.42 -0.63
C LEU A 24 -2.21 -4.34 -0.33
N PHE A 25 -1.68 -3.69 -1.36
CA PHE A 25 -0.85 -2.48 -1.18
C PHE A 25 -1.77 -1.29 -0.95
N MET A 26 -1.77 -0.75 0.27
CA MET A 26 -2.69 0.32 0.68
C MET A 26 -1.99 1.67 0.85
N VAL A 27 -2.76 2.73 0.64
CA VAL A 27 -2.37 4.13 0.74
C VAL A 27 -2.71 4.67 2.13
N GLY A 28 -1.73 5.27 2.81
CA GLY A 28 -1.89 5.77 4.17
C GLY A 28 -2.93 6.88 4.33
N MET A 29 -3.03 7.81 3.38
CA MET A 29 -4.09 8.84 3.40
C MET A 29 -5.49 8.23 3.36
N HIS A 30 -5.70 7.24 2.48
CA HIS A 30 -6.98 6.57 2.39
C HIS A 30 -7.32 5.84 3.69
N ALA A 31 -6.34 5.18 4.32
CA ALA A 31 -6.52 4.53 5.62
C ALA A 31 -7.00 5.50 6.72
N GLN A 32 -6.56 6.76 6.70
CA GLN A 32 -6.95 7.77 7.69
C GLN A 32 -8.19 8.59 7.32
N ALA A 33 -8.65 8.53 6.06
CA ALA A 33 -9.70 9.38 5.54
C ALA A 33 -11.02 9.28 6.33
N SER A 34 -11.31 8.13 6.95
CA SER A 34 -12.51 7.95 7.77
C SER A 34 -12.33 6.85 8.84
N ALA A 35 -13.26 6.81 9.80
CA ALA A 35 -13.32 5.69 10.76
C ALA A 35 -13.62 4.35 10.06
N ALA A 36 -14.45 4.37 9.00
CA ALA A 36 -14.74 3.20 8.20
C ALA A 36 -13.49 2.66 7.49
N ASN A 37 -12.67 3.55 6.91
CA ASN A 37 -11.43 3.14 6.26
C ASN A 37 -10.42 2.56 7.26
N ARG A 38 -10.32 3.13 8.46
CA ARG A 38 -9.51 2.54 9.54
C ARG A 38 -9.99 1.14 9.93
N ALA A 39 -11.31 0.94 10.02
CA ALA A 39 -11.90 -0.37 10.29
C ALA A 39 -11.62 -1.38 9.16
N LEU A 40 -11.60 -0.94 7.89
CA LEU A 40 -11.21 -1.79 6.76
C LEU A 40 -9.75 -2.23 6.83
N VAL A 41 -8.82 -1.34 7.22
CA VAL A 41 -7.42 -1.72 7.46
C VAL A 41 -7.31 -2.75 8.59
N GLN A 42 -8.05 -2.56 9.69
CA GLN A 42 -8.06 -3.49 10.81
C GLN A 42 -8.60 -4.87 10.38
N ARG A 43 -9.72 -4.91 9.65
CA ARG A 43 -10.27 -6.14 9.09
C ARG A 43 -9.28 -6.84 8.17
N ALA A 44 -8.67 -6.11 7.24
CA ALA A 44 -7.66 -6.66 6.34
C ALA A 44 -6.47 -7.26 7.10
N ARG A 45 -6.02 -6.64 8.20
CA ARG A 45 -4.94 -7.18 9.03
C ARG A 45 -5.32 -8.43 9.83
N GLN A 46 -6.60 -8.58 10.17
CA GLN A 46 -7.11 -9.71 10.95
C GLN A 46 -7.44 -10.92 10.07
N LEU A 47 -7.67 -10.70 8.76
CA LEU A 47 -7.98 -11.77 7.82
C LEU A 47 -6.69 -12.52 7.42
N PRO A 48 -6.53 -13.82 7.76
CA PRO A 48 -5.28 -14.55 7.51
C PRO A 48 -4.91 -14.69 6.02
N LEU A 49 -5.89 -14.49 5.14
CA LEU A 49 -5.73 -14.54 3.69
C LEU A 49 -5.07 -13.27 3.13
N VAL A 50 -4.94 -12.21 3.92
CA VAL A 50 -4.47 -10.92 3.44
C VAL A 50 -3.07 -10.61 3.92
N THR A 51 -2.17 -10.38 2.96
CA THR A 51 -0.90 -9.69 3.22
C THR A 51 -1.08 -8.20 2.98
N LEU A 52 -0.94 -7.38 4.02
CA LEU A 52 -1.00 -5.93 3.89
C LEU A 52 0.37 -5.37 3.49
N GLY A 53 0.41 -4.56 2.44
CA GLY A 53 1.61 -3.91 1.94
C GLY A 53 1.50 -2.38 1.91
N ASN A 54 2.64 -1.71 1.80
CA ASN A 54 2.75 -0.26 1.76
C ASN A 54 2.70 0.26 0.31
N HIS A 55 1.79 1.20 0.05
CA HIS A 55 1.69 1.91 -1.24
C HIS A 55 1.91 3.42 -1.12
N SER A 56 2.82 3.83 -0.24
CA SER A 56 3.04 5.21 0.22
C SER A 56 1.88 5.80 1.01
N TYR A 57 2.12 6.93 1.68
CA TYR A 57 1.10 7.67 2.39
C TYR A 57 0.26 8.50 1.43
N SER A 58 0.92 9.29 0.57
CA SER A 58 0.25 10.28 -0.27
C SER A 58 -0.19 9.75 -1.64
N HIS A 59 0.30 8.58 -2.06
CA HIS A 59 0.20 8.12 -3.44
C HIS A 59 0.71 9.19 -4.44
N ALA A 60 1.82 9.83 -4.07
CA ALA A 60 2.43 10.95 -4.78
C ALA A 60 1.53 12.18 -5.02
N TYR A 61 0.32 12.24 -4.43
CA TYR A 61 -0.73 13.21 -4.80
C TYR A 61 -0.96 13.30 -6.32
N ASN A 62 -0.74 12.21 -7.06
CA ASN A 62 -0.72 12.17 -8.53
C ASN A 62 0.35 13.06 -9.21
N HIS A 63 1.32 13.59 -8.46
CA HIS A 63 2.44 14.40 -8.97
C HIS A 63 3.75 13.58 -9.01
N TYR A 64 3.74 12.45 -9.73
CA TYR A 64 4.81 11.45 -9.71
C TYR A 64 6.21 12.00 -10.03
N ARG A 65 6.35 12.88 -11.03
CA ARG A 65 7.65 13.48 -11.37
C ARG A 65 8.22 14.31 -10.22
N HIS A 66 7.37 15.07 -9.53
CA HIS A 66 7.79 15.87 -8.38
C HIS A 66 8.11 14.97 -7.18
N PHE A 67 7.21 14.03 -6.87
CA PHE A 67 7.37 13.07 -5.77
C PHE A 67 8.69 12.29 -5.90
N TYR A 68 8.95 11.69 -7.06
CA TYR A 68 10.19 10.93 -7.27
C TYR A 68 11.44 11.79 -7.50
N GLY A 69 11.30 13.11 -7.64
CA GLY A 69 12.41 14.05 -7.65
C GLY A 69 12.98 14.33 -6.26
N ASP A 70 12.24 14.02 -5.20
CA ASP A 70 12.64 14.20 -3.80
C ASP A 70 12.75 12.84 -3.10
N THR A 71 13.96 12.28 -3.06
CA THR A 71 14.18 10.95 -2.48
C THR A 71 13.90 10.92 -0.98
N GLU A 72 14.25 11.98 -0.25
CA GLU A 72 14.00 12.06 1.20
C GLU A 72 12.49 12.15 1.47
N GLY A 73 11.78 12.96 0.68
CA GLY A 73 10.32 13.04 0.71
C GLY A 73 9.65 11.69 0.46
N VAL A 74 10.09 10.92 -0.54
CA VAL A 74 9.58 9.56 -0.80
C VAL A 74 9.78 8.66 0.42
N VAL A 75 10.98 8.64 1.01
CA VAL A 75 11.27 7.81 2.18
C VAL A 75 10.38 8.20 3.37
N ALA A 76 10.25 9.50 3.64
CA ALA A 76 9.40 10.00 4.71
C ALA A 76 7.92 9.62 4.51
N ASP A 77 7.44 9.71 3.28
CA ASP A 77 6.07 9.35 2.90
C ASP A 77 5.81 7.84 3.08
N MET A 78 6.76 6.99 2.68
CA MET A 78 6.72 5.54 2.92
C MET A 78 6.74 5.19 4.43
N VAL A 79 7.60 5.84 5.21
CA VAL A 79 7.67 5.64 6.68
C VAL A 79 6.36 6.05 7.36
N ARG A 80 5.75 7.16 6.92
CA ARG A 80 4.45 7.60 7.42
C ARG A 80 3.36 6.56 7.13
N ALA A 81 3.34 5.97 5.94
CA ALA A 81 2.40 4.89 5.63
C ALA A 81 2.60 3.65 6.51
N ASN A 82 3.86 3.26 6.80
CA ASN A 82 4.13 2.15 7.73
C ASN A 82 3.48 2.38 9.09
N ALA A 83 3.64 3.58 9.65
CA ALA A 83 3.06 3.92 10.95
C ALA A 83 1.52 3.86 10.92
N VAL A 84 0.91 4.43 9.89
CA VAL A 84 -0.55 4.51 9.74
C VAL A 84 -1.21 3.14 9.50
N LEU A 85 -0.59 2.31 8.66
CA LEU A 85 -1.06 0.95 8.38
C LEU A 85 -0.66 -0.04 9.50
N GLY A 86 0.25 0.38 10.39
CA GLY A 86 0.82 -0.42 11.47
C GLY A 86 1.65 -1.60 10.95
N LEU A 87 2.38 -1.37 9.86
CA LEU A 87 3.33 -2.30 9.26
C LEU A 87 4.65 -2.26 10.04
N LYS A 88 5.27 -3.42 10.22
CA LYS A 88 6.56 -3.57 10.91
C LYS A 88 7.60 -4.16 9.95
N PRO A 89 8.89 -3.82 10.07
CA PRO A 89 9.94 -4.44 9.26
C PRO A 89 9.96 -5.97 9.40
N VAL A 90 10.21 -6.72 8.33
CA VAL A 90 10.41 -6.27 6.93
C VAL A 90 9.05 -5.95 6.28
N VAL A 91 8.94 -4.78 5.62
CA VAL A 91 7.68 -4.34 4.99
C VAL A 91 7.68 -4.63 3.50
N HIS A 92 6.65 -5.33 3.02
CA HIS A 92 6.34 -5.40 1.59
C HIS A 92 5.82 -4.06 1.09
N ALA A 93 6.48 -3.51 0.08
CA ALA A 93 6.13 -2.20 -0.49
C ALA A 93 6.07 -2.27 -2.01
N ARG A 94 5.18 -1.47 -2.58
CA ARG A 94 5.13 -1.17 -4.02
C ARG A 94 5.03 0.34 -4.17
N LEU A 95 5.87 0.92 -5.04
CA LEU A 95 5.90 2.36 -5.25
C LEU A 95 4.72 2.82 -6.14
N PRO A 96 4.07 3.97 -5.84
CA PRO A 96 2.98 4.54 -6.65
C PRO A 96 3.37 4.74 -8.12
N GLY A 97 2.66 4.11 -9.05
CA GLY A 97 2.88 4.36 -10.49
C GLY A 97 4.29 4.01 -10.99
N ARG A 98 4.98 3.04 -10.36
CA ARG A 98 6.32 2.59 -10.78
C ARG A 98 6.38 1.07 -10.89
N ASP A 99 6.88 0.59 -12.03
CA ASP A 99 7.16 -0.83 -12.26
C ASP A 99 8.63 -1.17 -11.96
N VAL A 100 9.01 -0.99 -10.70
CA VAL A 100 10.37 -1.23 -10.19
C VAL A 100 10.43 -2.45 -9.29
N PHE A 101 11.57 -3.14 -9.29
CA PHE A 101 11.80 -4.30 -8.44
C PHE A 101 13.11 -4.16 -7.67
N ARG A 102 13.04 -4.47 -6.38
CA ARG A 102 14.18 -4.59 -5.46
C ARG A 102 13.93 -5.82 -4.57
N LEU A 103 14.16 -6.99 -5.14
CA LEU A 103 13.97 -8.30 -4.50
C LEU A 103 15.33 -9.03 -4.39
N PRO A 104 15.47 -10.05 -3.52
CA PRO A 104 16.76 -10.73 -3.31
C PRO A 104 17.42 -11.26 -4.60
N SER A 105 16.62 -11.69 -5.58
CA SER A 105 17.10 -12.26 -6.85
C SER A 105 16.71 -11.42 -8.08
N MET A 106 16.05 -10.27 -7.90
CA MET A 106 15.55 -9.46 -9.03
C MET A 106 15.71 -7.97 -8.75
N SER A 107 16.32 -7.28 -9.70
CA SER A 107 16.36 -5.82 -9.74
C SER A 107 15.88 -5.34 -11.11
N LYS A 108 14.97 -4.36 -11.11
CA LYS A 108 14.47 -3.71 -12.32
C LYS A 108 14.25 -2.22 -12.04
N ASN A 109 14.71 -1.39 -12.95
CA ASN A 109 14.41 0.04 -12.96
C ASN A 109 13.22 0.30 -13.89
N ASP A 110 12.47 1.33 -13.56
CA ASP A 110 11.44 1.91 -14.41
C ASP A 110 12.05 3.19 -15.00
N THR A 111 12.37 3.15 -16.29
CA THR A 111 13.01 4.26 -17.01
C THR A 111 12.01 5.21 -17.64
N SER A 112 10.71 5.02 -17.40
CA SER A 112 9.69 5.95 -17.88
C SER A 112 9.71 7.23 -17.02
N LEU A 113 9.82 8.39 -17.66
CA LEU A 113 9.79 9.71 -17.03
C LEU A 113 8.60 10.51 -17.53
#